data_AF-A0A2A4JWP9-F1
#
_entry.id   AF-A0A2A4JWP9-F1
#
_cell.length_a   1.000
_cell.length_b   1.000
_cell.length_c   1.000
_cell.angle_alpha   90.00
_cell.angle_beta   90.00
_cell.angle_gamma   90.00
#
_symmetry.space_group_name_H-M   'P 1'
#
loop_
_entity.id
_entity.type
_entity.pdbx_description
1 polymer ?
#
loop_
_entity_poly.entity_id
_entity_poly.type
_entity_poly.pdbx_seq_one_letter_code
_entity_poly.pdbx_strand_id
1 'polypeptide(L)'
;MLILYVLTILLECLNAVSCSATLNPKPQRNIEQVTIADLYDDDDQTPKPRTQSAEDIEFEPVMTLTKDKEKLVVVKNINCEDFSKYAMNCTVEAALMYNSSRKSPPMPAKVGDWCKAIRHLTNCAIDWNSDCKDVTESHFNEESIRGHMHVVNNVCDDEWFLSRYDVLPMCIDGASDAWENCYTIFKTAVDDQKNTTHEWTHFETHFHMCCARAQFRRCTLDALFDMPEVCPYEQAVTLQKFSVIVSEGDVFQDCDTNMMYVNCPGGDPRPTGKSLAKLMNADTFNQNYRKKSSAIRYHVSIFVLVFVIVLCGLLK
;
A
#
# COMPACT_ATOMS: atom_id res chain seq x y z
N MET A 1 -0.53 -8.29 -4.79
CA MET A 1 0.13 -7.14 -4.15
C MET A 1 1.51 -6.85 -4.68
N LEU A 2 2.55 -7.58 -4.25
CA LEU A 2 3.92 -7.30 -4.62
C LEU A 2 4.16 -7.60 -6.11
N ILE A 3 3.59 -8.66 -6.69
CA ILE A 3 3.79 -8.95 -8.13
C ILE A 3 3.23 -7.84 -9.06
N LEU A 4 2.34 -6.95 -8.62
CA LEU A 4 1.87 -5.80 -9.40
C LEU A 4 2.31 -4.44 -8.84
N TYR A 5 2.88 -4.40 -7.63
CA TYR A 5 3.44 -3.20 -6.98
C TYR A 5 4.97 -3.14 -7.14
N VAL A 6 5.58 -4.30 -7.34
CA VAL A 6 7.02 -4.55 -7.45
C VAL A 6 7.41 -4.91 -8.87
N LEU A 7 6.49 -5.43 -9.68
CA LEU A 7 6.63 -5.22 -11.12
C LEU A 7 6.69 -3.72 -11.41
N THR A 8 5.95 -2.82 -10.75
CA THR A 8 6.07 -1.39 -11.02
C THR A 8 7.36 -0.79 -10.51
N ILE A 9 7.86 -1.10 -9.31
CA ILE A 9 9.15 -0.56 -8.82
C ILE A 9 10.33 -0.93 -9.73
N LEU A 10 10.22 -2.01 -10.48
CA LEU A 10 11.28 -2.55 -11.35
C LEU A 10 10.94 -2.47 -12.86
N LEU A 11 9.66 -2.33 -13.24
CA LEU A 11 9.17 -1.85 -14.54
C LEU A 11 9.23 -0.33 -14.67
N GLU A 12 9.22 0.43 -13.57
CA GLU A 12 9.56 1.86 -13.51
C GLU A 12 10.95 2.09 -14.12
N CYS A 13 11.79 1.06 -14.10
CA CYS A 13 13.08 1.04 -14.77
C CYS A 13 13.11 0.30 -16.12
N LEU A 14 12.09 -0.50 -16.49
CA LEU A 14 11.90 -1.02 -17.87
C LEU A 14 11.24 0.00 -18.80
N ASN A 15 10.34 0.84 -18.31
CA ASN A 15 9.66 1.86 -19.12
C ASN A 15 10.60 3.02 -19.50
N ALA A 16 11.67 3.25 -18.73
CA ALA A 16 12.78 4.12 -19.10
C ALA A 16 13.65 3.58 -20.26
N VAL A 17 13.49 2.30 -20.64
CA VAL A 17 14.27 1.65 -21.71
C VAL A 17 13.56 1.69 -23.07
N SER A 18 12.28 2.07 -23.15
CA SER A 18 11.60 2.20 -24.44
C SER A 18 11.71 3.62 -25.00
N CYS A 19 12.91 3.98 -25.47
CA CYS A 19 13.10 4.68 -26.75
C CYS A 19 14.59 4.98 -27.03
N SER A 20 15.33 3.98 -27.53
CA SER A 20 16.22 4.20 -28.69
C SER A 20 16.68 2.89 -29.33
N ALA A 21 15.82 2.31 -30.15
CA ALA A 21 16.24 1.52 -31.30
C ALA A 21 15.17 1.66 -32.39
N THR A 22 15.29 2.71 -33.19
CA THR A 22 14.65 2.76 -34.52
C THR A 22 15.01 1.49 -35.29
N LEU A 23 14.00 0.71 -35.68
CA LEU A 23 13.90 0.09 -37.00
C LEU A 23 12.48 -0.45 -37.20
N ASN A 24 11.73 0.25 -38.06
CA ASN A 24 10.57 -0.29 -38.78
C ASN A 24 11.09 -1.44 -39.68
N PRO A 25 10.41 -2.59 -39.79
CA PRO A 25 9.23 -2.65 -40.66
C PRO A 25 8.07 -3.55 -40.17
N LYS A 26 6.86 -3.04 -40.43
CA LYS A 26 5.57 -3.73 -40.69
C LYS A 26 5.66 -5.13 -41.39
N PRO A 27 4.58 -5.94 -41.45
CA PRO A 27 3.94 -6.72 -40.38
C PRO A 27 3.70 -8.22 -40.78
N GLN A 28 3.61 -9.18 -39.85
CA GLN A 28 3.01 -10.49 -40.18
C GLN A 28 2.37 -11.24 -38.98
N ARG A 29 1.07 -11.46 -39.15
CA ARG A 29 0.11 -12.45 -38.63
C ARG A 29 0.59 -13.64 -37.74
N ASN A 30 -0.26 -13.86 -36.71
CA ASN A 30 -0.92 -15.12 -36.29
C ASN A 30 -0.25 -16.10 -35.30
N ILE A 31 -1.12 -16.54 -34.34
CA ILE A 31 -1.14 -17.81 -33.57
C ILE A 31 -0.20 -17.79 -32.32
N GLU A 32 -0.59 -18.15 -31.09
CA GLU A 32 -1.66 -18.98 -30.54
C GLU A 32 -1.94 -18.59 -29.06
N GLN A 33 -3.20 -18.72 -28.64
CA GLN A 33 -3.60 -18.69 -27.22
C GLN A 33 -3.27 -20.04 -26.57
N VAL A 34 -2.68 -20.03 -25.38
CA VAL A 34 -2.62 -21.22 -24.52
C VAL A 34 -3.36 -20.93 -23.22
N THR A 35 -4.58 -21.48 -23.15
CA THR A 35 -5.36 -21.74 -21.94
C THR A 35 -4.84 -23.00 -21.26
N ILE A 36 -4.69 -23.00 -19.93
CA ILE A 36 -4.76 -24.24 -19.13
C ILE A 36 -5.70 -23.98 -17.96
N ALA A 37 -6.79 -24.76 -17.98
CA ALA A 37 -7.81 -24.86 -16.95
C ALA A 37 -7.42 -25.91 -15.89
N ASP A 38 -7.93 -25.66 -14.68
CA ASP A 38 -8.47 -26.59 -13.68
C ASP A 38 -7.86 -27.98 -13.49
N LEU A 39 -7.43 -28.24 -12.24
CA LEU A 39 -7.44 -29.57 -11.61
C LEU A 39 -7.73 -29.40 -10.10
N TYR A 40 -8.79 -30.09 -9.66
CA TYR A 40 -9.32 -30.17 -8.29
C TYR A 40 -8.84 -31.46 -7.58
N ASP A 41 -9.09 -31.49 -6.25
CA ASP A 41 -9.24 -32.61 -5.30
C ASP A 41 -7.97 -33.31 -4.74
N ASP A 42 -7.87 -33.74 -3.47
CA ASP A 42 -8.59 -33.52 -2.20
C ASP A 42 -7.75 -34.21 -1.07
N ASP A 43 -8.10 -33.94 0.19
CA ASP A 43 -7.92 -34.77 1.42
C ASP A 43 -6.61 -34.78 2.29
N ASP A 44 -6.75 -34.11 3.45
CA ASP A 44 -6.86 -34.65 4.84
C ASP A 44 -5.67 -34.79 5.85
N GLN A 45 -5.87 -34.15 7.02
CA GLN A 45 -5.49 -34.44 8.44
C GLN A 45 -4.09 -35.02 8.78
N THR A 46 -3.16 -34.35 9.51
CA THR A 46 -3.06 -34.04 10.97
C THR A 46 -1.53 -33.98 11.35
N PRO A 47 -1.04 -33.66 12.58
CA PRO A 47 -1.46 -32.73 13.65
C PRO A 47 -0.33 -31.71 14.07
N LYS A 48 -0.69 -30.68 14.86
CA LYS A 48 0.20 -29.68 15.50
C LYS A 48 1.39 -30.28 16.28
N PRO A 49 2.51 -29.52 16.35
CA PRO A 49 3.26 -29.38 17.60
C PRO A 49 3.41 -27.92 18.07
N ARG A 50 3.74 -27.83 19.36
CA ARG A 50 3.73 -26.69 20.29
C ARG A 50 4.66 -25.54 19.92
N THR A 51 4.23 -24.36 20.40
CA THR A 51 4.96 -23.16 20.78
C THR A 51 6.46 -23.38 21.03
N GLN A 52 7.31 -22.69 20.25
CA GLN A 52 8.70 -22.44 20.57
C GLN A 52 8.97 -20.93 20.52
N SER A 53 9.85 -20.54 21.42
CA SER A 53 10.15 -19.22 21.96
C SER A 53 10.63 -18.20 20.93
N ALA A 54 10.41 -16.92 21.28
CA ALA A 54 11.12 -15.79 20.74
C ALA A 54 12.63 -16.02 20.91
N GLU A 55 13.29 -16.40 19.83
CA GLU A 55 14.74 -16.33 19.67
C GLU A 55 15.01 -15.21 18.65
N ASP A 56 15.54 -14.10 19.17
CA ASP A 56 16.43 -13.14 18.53
C ASP A 56 16.33 -13.03 17.00
N ILE A 57 15.42 -12.18 16.53
CA ILE A 57 15.50 -11.63 15.19
C ILE A 57 16.59 -10.55 15.23
N GLU A 58 17.84 -10.97 15.03
CA GLU A 58 18.94 -10.05 14.73
C GLU A 58 18.67 -9.50 13.32
N PHE A 59 18.17 -8.26 13.28
CA PHE A 59 17.82 -7.57 12.03
C PHE A 59 19.08 -7.02 11.36
N GLU A 60 19.23 -7.21 10.06
CA GLU A 60 20.11 -6.36 9.26
C GLU A 60 19.48 -4.96 9.15
N PRO A 61 20.13 -3.90 9.68
CA PRO A 61 19.59 -2.54 9.63
C PRO A 61 19.60 -1.99 8.20
N VAL A 62 18.64 -1.11 7.88
CA VAL A 62 18.68 -0.32 6.65
C VAL A 62 19.87 0.62 6.72
N MET A 63 20.83 0.44 5.81
CA MET A 63 22.04 1.25 5.79
C MET A 63 21.69 2.69 5.38
N THR A 64 21.97 3.64 6.28
CA THR A 64 21.81 5.07 5.98
C THR A 64 22.81 5.53 4.93
N LEU A 65 22.34 6.28 3.93
CA LEU A 65 23.07 6.78 2.76
C LEU A 65 24.35 7.61 3.04
N THR A 66 24.67 7.96 4.30
CA THR A 66 25.61 9.06 4.58
C THR A 66 26.76 8.78 5.55
N LYS A 67 26.94 7.61 6.17
CA LYS A 67 28.00 7.50 7.20
C LYS A 67 28.99 6.35 7.21
N ASP A 68 28.82 5.27 6.46
CA ASP A 68 29.76 4.14 6.55
C ASP A 68 30.17 3.59 5.17
N LYS A 69 30.74 4.46 4.32
CA LYS A 69 31.32 4.07 3.02
C LYS A 69 32.52 3.12 3.12
N GLU A 70 33.09 2.89 4.30
CA GLU A 70 34.39 2.19 4.44
C GLU A 70 34.35 0.83 5.14
N LYS A 71 33.20 0.35 5.66
CA LYS A 71 33.22 -0.86 6.51
C LYS A 71 32.31 -2.03 6.17
N LEU A 72 31.59 -2.02 5.06
CA LEU A 72 30.88 -3.22 4.63
C LEU A 72 30.60 -3.23 3.12
N VAL A 73 31.66 -3.09 2.33
CA VAL A 73 31.57 -3.45 0.91
C VAL A 73 31.78 -4.96 0.81
N VAL A 74 30.73 -5.74 1.10
CA VAL A 74 30.57 -7.01 0.38
C VAL A 74 30.26 -6.56 -1.04
N VAL A 75 31.31 -6.39 -1.85
CA VAL A 75 31.19 -5.99 -3.26
C VAL A 75 30.39 -7.09 -3.95
N LYS A 76 29.06 -6.95 -3.98
CA LYS A 76 28.26 -7.70 -4.93
C LYS A 76 28.64 -7.13 -6.28
N ASN A 77 29.28 -7.94 -7.11
CA ASN A 77 29.64 -7.53 -8.46
C ASN A 77 28.36 -7.44 -9.31
N ILE A 78 27.63 -6.34 -9.19
CA ILE A 78 26.39 -6.08 -9.93
C ILE A 78 26.75 -5.80 -11.38
N ASN A 79 26.13 -6.53 -12.31
CA ASN A 79 26.26 -6.23 -13.73
C ASN A 79 25.38 -5.03 -14.09
N CYS A 80 25.98 -3.84 -14.15
CA CYS A 80 25.29 -2.60 -14.43
C CYS A 80 24.72 -2.49 -15.87
N GLU A 81 25.06 -3.42 -16.76
CA GLU A 81 24.51 -3.48 -18.12
C GLU A 81 23.15 -4.21 -18.19
N ASP A 82 22.81 -5.02 -17.18
CA ASP A 82 21.62 -5.87 -17.17
C ASP A 82 20.67 -5.52 -16.01
N PHE A 83 20.22 -4.27 -16.04
CA PHE A 83 19.28 -3.75 -15.05
C PHE A 83 18.01 -4.62 -14.96
N SER A 84 17.42 -5.01 -16.09
CA SER A 84 16.17 -5.76 -16.13
C SER A 84 16.26 -7.09 -15.39
N LYS A 85 17.40 -7.77 -15.43
CA LYS A 85 17.59 -9.03 -14.71
C LYS A 85 17.80 -8.81 -13.22
N TYR A 86 18.60 -7.81 -12.84
CA TYR A 86 18.81 -7.45 -11.44
C TYR A 86 17.47 -7.09 -10.77
N ALA A 87 16.73 -6.24 -11.46
CA ALA A 87 15.36 -5.89 -11.19
C ALA A 87 14.48 -7.12 -10.94
N MET A 88 14.31 -7.97 -11.94
CA MET A 88 13.45 -9.15 -11.81
C MET A 88 13.85 -10.03 -10.62
N ASN A 89 15.14 -10.24 -10.35
CA ASN A 89 15.58 -11.03 -9.20
C ASN A 89 15.13 -10.41 -7.87
N CYS A 90 15.34 -9.10 -7.67
CA CYS A 90 14.87 -8.39 -6.49
C CYS A 90 13.34 -8.46 -6.35
N THR A 91 12.59 -8.37 -7.45
CA THR A 91 11.12 -8.51 -7.40
C THR A 91 10.69 -9.90 -6.93
N VAL A 92 11.36 -10.93 -7.44
CA VAL A 92 10.99 -12.33 -7.21
C VAL A 92 11.33 -12.71 -5.77
N GLU A 93 12.51 -12.34 -5.27
CA GLU A 93 12.90 -12.57 -3.88
C GLU A 93 11.95 -11.90 -2.90
N ALA A 94 11.57 -10.63 -3.15
CA ALA A 94 10.60 -9.92 -2.33
C ALA A 94 9.21 -10.59 -2.37
N ALA A 95 8.76 -11.05 -3.54
CA ALA A 95 7.48 -11.74 -3.69
C ALA A 95 7.45 -13.11 -2.98
N LEU A 96 8.60 -13.79 -2.90
CA LEU A 96 8.75 -15.02 -2.12
C LEU A 96 8.68 -14.75 -0.61
N MET A 97 9.19 -13.60 -0.14
CA MET A 97 9.07 -13.18 1.27
C MET A 97 7.62 -12.82 1.62
N TYR A 98 6.94 -12.03 0.80
CA TYR A 98 5.56 -11.59 1.03
C TYR A 98 4.64 -11.99 -0.13
N ASN A 99 3.99 -13.15 0.04
CA ASN A 99 3.01 -13.65 -0.92
C ASN A 99 1.58 -13.16 -0.58
N SER A 100 1.10 -12.20 -1.37
CA SER A 100 -0.25 -11.65 -1.29
C SER A 100 -0.79 -11.28 -2.66
N SER A 101 -2.04 -11.64 -2.94
CA SER A 101 -2.77 -11.28 -4.15
C SER A 101 -3.49 -9.92 -4.03
N ARG A 102 -3.91 -9.54 -2.82
CA ARG A 102 -4.66 -8.30 -2.52
C ARG A 102 -3.82 -7.03 -2.71
N LYS A 103 -4.43 -5.85 -2.75
CA LYS A 103 -3.75 -4.52 -2.66
C LYS A 103 -4.13 -3.75 -1.40
N SER A 104 -4.97 -4.33 -0.54
CA SER A 104 -5.30 -3.81 0.77
C SER A 104 -4.09 -3.84 1.71
N PRO A 105 -4.11 -3.11 2.84
CA PRO A 105 -3.06 -3.19 3.86
C PRO A 105 -2.80 -4.65 4.28
N PRO A 106 -1.54 -5.01 4.60
CA PRO A 106 -1.22 -6.37 5.02
C PRO A 106 -1.97 -6.72 6.31
N MET A 107 -2.50 -7.93 6.41
CA MET A 107 -3.02 -8.42 7.69
C MET A 107 -1.90 -8.38 8.74
N PRO A 108 -2.20 -8.10 10.03
CA PRO A 108 -1.15 -7.98 11.05
C PRO A 108 -0.24 -9.21 11.13
N ALA A 109 -0.80 -10.40 10.99
CA ALA A 109 -0.03 -11.65 10.94
C ALA A 109 1.00 -11.73 9.81
N LYS A 110 0.88 -10.91 8.76
CA LYS A 110 1.80 -10.83 7.62
C LYS A 110 2.56 -9.50 7.52
N VAL A 111 2.40 -8.59 8.48
CA VAL A 111 3.06 -7.26 8.42
C VAL A 111 4.58 -7.39 8.50
N GLY A 112 5.08 -8.34 9.27
CA GLY A 112 6.52 -8.62 9.37
C GLY A 112 7.12 -9.06 8.03
N ASP A 113 6.46 -9.97 7.32
CA ASP A 113 6.89 -10.43 5.99
C ASP A 113 6.80 -9.31 4.95
N TRP A 114 5.75 -8.49 5.02
CA TRP A 114 5.63 -7.29 4.20
C TRP A 114 6.79 -6.31 4.42
N CYS A 115 7.16 -6.07 5.67
CA CYS A 115 8.29 -5.24 6.03
C CYS A 115 9.63 -5.81 5.56
N LYS A 116 9.83 -7.14 5.66
CA LYS A 116 11.02 -7.80 5.10
C LYS A 116 11.13 -7.59 3.59
N ALA A 117 10.03 -7.77 2.86
CA ALA A 117 9.99 -7.57 1.42
C ALA A 117 10.31 -6.12 1.03
N ILE A 118 9.77 -5.12 1.75
CA ILE A 118 10.09 -3.71 1.50
C ILE A 118 11.56 -3.39 1.80
N ARG A 119 12.11 -3.87 2.92
CA ARG A 119 13.54 -3.67 3.25
C ARG A 119 14.44 -4.27 2.17
N HIS A 120 14.13 -5.49 1.71
CA HIS A 120 14.86 -6.12 0.62
C HIS A 120 14.87 -5.26 -0.66
N LEU A 121 13.70 -4.78 -1.09
CA LEU A 121 13.59 -3.92 -2.28
C LEU A 121 14.31 -2.59 -2.11
N THR A 122 14.25 -2.00 -0.91
CA THR A 122 14.95 -0.76 -0.57
C THR A 122 16.47 -0.96 -0.68
N ASN A 123 16.98 -2.07 -0.14
CA ASN A 123 18.39 -2.43 -0.23
C ASN A 123 18.82 -2.70 -1.68
N CYS A 124 18.00 -3.39 -2.48
CA CYS A 124 18.28 -3.56 -3.91
C CYS A 124 18.40 -2.21 -4.65
N ALA A 125 17.50 -1.26 -4.36
CA ALA A 125 17.56 0.06 -4.96
C ALA A 125 18.81 0.84 -4.50
N ILE A 126 19.20 0.73 -3.23
CA ILE A 126 20.43 1.33 -2.69
C ILE A 126 21.67 0.73 -3.34
N ASP A 127 21.79 -0.60 -3.36
CA ASP A 127 22.92 -1.34 -3.93
C ASP A 127 23.12 -0.95 -5.41
N TRP A 128 22.04 -0.91 -6.21
CA TRP A 128 22.13 -0.48 -7.61
C TRP A 128 22.55 0.99 -7.73
N ASN A 129 21.93 1.88 -6.95
CA ASN A 129 22.22 3.31 -7.01
C ASN A 129 23.65 3.65 -6.53
N SER A 130 24.23 2.86 -5.63
CA SER A 130 25.62 3.02 -5.20
C SER A 130 26.62 2.49 -6.22
N ASP A 131 26.35 1.32 -6.81
CA ASP A 131 27.35 0.57 -7.57
C ASP A 131 27.30 0.85 -9.08
N CYS A 132 26.13 1.26 -9.59
CA CYS A 132 25.90 1.53 -11.01
C CYS A 132 25.70 3.03 -11.32
N LYS A 133 26.19 3.91 -10.43
CA LYS A 133 26.00 5.37 -10.52
C LYS A 133 26.52 5.99 -11.84
N ASP A 134 27.59 5.45 -12.41
CA ASP A 134 28.24 6.03 -13.60
C ASP A 134 27.56 5.66 -14.93
N VAL A 135 26.71 4.63 -14.93
CA VAL A 135 25.93 4.17 -16.09
C VAL A 135 24.48 4.62 -16.01
N THR A 136 24.11 5.29 -14.92
CA THR A 136 22.75 5.72 -14.62
C THR A 136 22.69 7.25 -14.70
N GLU A 137 22.11 7.80 -15.78
CA GLU A 137 21.48 9.12 -15.67
C GLU A 137 20.25 8.94 -14.75
N SER A 138 20.48 8.91 -13.44
CA SER A 138 19.48 8.79 -12.35
C SER A 138 18.32 7.81 -12.61
N HIS A 139 18.62 6.58 -13.05
CA HIS A 139 17.56 5.57 -13.27
C HIS A 139 16.77 5.25 -11.98
N PHE A 140 17.37 5.45 -10.81
CA PHE A 140 16.64 5.56 -9.55
C PHE A 140 16.54 7.02 -9.13
N ASN A 141 15.30 7.50 -8.94
CA ASN A 141 15.09 8.76 -8.26
C ASN A 141 15.47 8.58 -6.78
N GLU A 142 16.44 9.35 -6.27
CA GLU A 142 16.78 9.38 -4.85
C GLU A 142 15.55 9.68 -3.96
N GLU A 143 14.52 10.34 -4.49
CA GLU A 143 13.22 10.50 -3.85
C GLU A 143 12.48 9.17 -3.67
N SER A 144 12.55 8.26 -4.64
CA SER A 144 11.95 6.93 -4.54
C SER A 144 12.58 6.14 -3.39
N ILE A 145 13.93 6.08 -3.33
CA ILE A 145 14.64 5.42 -2.22
C ILE A 145 14.26 6.07 -0.88
N ARG A 146 14.22 7.41 -0.81
CA ARG A 146 13.82 8.12 0.42
C ARG A 146 12.37 7.83 0.81
N GLY A 147 11.46 7.69 -0.15
CA GLY A 147 10.07 7.29 0.07
C GLY A 147 9.95 5.89 0.66
N HIS A 148 10.69 4.93 0.11
CA HIS A 148 10.77 3.58 0.66
C HIS A 148 11.33 3.56 2.09
N MET A 149 12.41 4.31 2.35
CA MET A 149 12.94 4.48 3.70
C MET A 149 11.94 5.13 4.65
N HIS A 150 11.15 6.12 4.18
CA HIS A 150 10.08 6.72 4.97
C HIS A 150 9.05 5.68 5.41
N VAL A 151 8.63 4.77 4.52
CA VAL A 151 7.71 3.68 4.87
C VAL A 151 8.33 2.73 5.88
N VAL A 152 9.59 2.33 5.69
CA VAL A 152 10.31 1.46 6.64
C VAL A 152 10.35 2.11 8.02
N ASN A 153 10.78 3.37 8.10
CA ASN A 153 10.94 4.07 9.37
C ASN A 153 9.62 4.30 10.12
N ASN A 154 8.52 4.56 9.40
CA ASN A 154 7.24 4.96 10.01
C ASN A 154 6.22 3.83 10.15
N VAL A 155 6.50 2.66 9.54
CA VAL A 155 5.66 1.45 9.69
C VAL A 155 6.46 0.31 10.29
N CYS A 156 7.59 -0.03 9.69
CA CYS A 156 8.31 -1.27 9.99
C CYS A 156 9.22 -1.16 11.22
N ASP A 157 9.73 0.03 11.50
CA ASP A 157 10.59 0.32 12.65
C ASP A 157 9.85 1.08 13.76
N ASP A 158 8.63 1.57 13.50
CA ASP A 158 7.76 2.23 14.49
C ASP A 158 7.00 1.16 15.31
N GLU A 159 7.61 0.69 16.39
CA GLU A 159 6.99 -0.30 17.31
C GLU A 159 5.64 0.18 17.87
N TRP A 160 5.49 1.48 18.09
CA TRP A 160 4.25 2.04 18.61
C TRP A 160 3.15 1.97 17.55
N PHE A 161 3.47 2.25 16.30
CA PHE A 161 2.56 2.03 15.17
C PHE A 161 2.17 0.55 15.06
N LEU A 162 3.14 -0.37 15.08
CA LEU A 162 2.88 -1.81 14.96
C LEU A 162 1.98 -2.33 16.08
N SER A 163 2.19 -1.89 17.33
CA SER A 163 1.34 -2.28 18.46
C SER A 163 -0.14 -1.89 18.28
N ARG A 164 -0.41 -0.79 17.56
CA ARG A 164 -1.76 -0.35 17.21
C ARG A 164 -2.28 -1.04 15.95
N TYR A 165 -1.38 -1.43 15.06
CA TYR A 165 -1.71 -2.15 13.85
C TYR A 165 -2.21 -3.57 14.14
N ASP A 166 -1.72 -4.21 15.20
CA ASP A 166 -2.10 -5.58 15.61
C ASP A 166 -3.59 -5.77 15.87
N VAL A 167 -4.30 -4.71 16.26
CA VAL A 167 -5.75 -4.77 16.56
C VAL A 167 -6.65 -4.45 15.37
N LEU A 168 -6.09 -4.28 14.17
CA LEU A 168 -6.82 -3.93 12.96
C LEU A 168 -7.40 -5.07 12.07
N PRO A 169 -7.34 -6.39 12.38
CA PRO A 169 -7.79 -7.42 11.42
C PRO A 169 -9.19 -7.21 10.86
N MET A 170 -10.17 -6.87 11.71
CA MET A 170 -11.56 -6.64 11.27
C MET A 170 -11.71 -5.38 10.43
N CYS A 171 -11.04 -4.29 10.81
CA CYS A 171 -11.06 -3.04 10.05
C CYS A 171 -10.41 -3.22 8.67
N ILE A 172 -9.27 -3.92 8.59
CA ILE A 172 -8.56 -4.19 7.32
C ILE A 172 -9.42 -5.02 6.39
N ASP A 173 -10.04 -6.10 6.90
CA ASP A 173 -10.89 -6.96 6.08
C ASP A 173 -12.14 -6.22 5.60
N GLY A 174 -12.81 -5.46 6.47
CA GLY A 174 -13.98 -4.70 6.08
C GLY A 174 -13.71 -3.56 5.09
N ALA A 175 -12.50 -2.99 5.12
CA ALA A 175 -12.12 -1.88 4.25
C ALA A 175 -11.38 -2.34 2.97
N SER A 176 -11.14 -3.64 2.80
CA SER A 176 -10.21 -4.14 1.78
C SER A 176 -10.58 -3.69 0.38
N ASP A 177 -11.83 -3.91 -0.03
CA ASP A 177 -12.24 -3.70 -1.42
C ASP A 177 -12.26 -2.20 -1.78
N ALA A 178 -12.78 -1.37 -0.87
CA ALA A 178 -12.77 0.07 -1.03
C ALA A 178 -11.34 0.61 -1.10
N TRP A 179 -10.45 0.11 -0.22
CA TRP A 179 -9.04 0.46 -0.24
C TRP A 179 -8.37 0.08 -1.56
N GLU A 180 -8.57 -1.16 -2.04
CA GLU A 180 -7.97 -1.63 -3.30
C GLU A 180 -8.38 -0.79 -4.50
N ASN A 181 -9.64 -0.35 -4.52
CA ASN A 181 -10.13 0.57 -5.53
C ASN A 181 -9.44 1.93 -5.44
N CYS A 182 -9.42 2.56 -4.25
CA CYS A 182 -8.73 3.82 -4.01
C CYS A 182 -7.27 3.75 -4.44
N TYR A 183 -6.62 2.65 -4.09
CA TYR A 183 -5.21 2.42 -4.34
C TYR A 183 -4.90 2.16 -5.82
N THR A 184 -5.76 1.42 -6.51
CA THR A 184 -5.60 1.20 -7.95
C THR A 184 -5.70 2.51 -8.71
N ILE A 185 -6.67 3.36 -8.39
CA ILE A 185 -6.79 4.71 -8.98
C ILE A 185 -5.54 5.54 -8.71
N PHE A 186 -5.07 5.55 -7.46
CA PHE A 186 -3.86 6.27 -7.07
C PHE A 186 -2.64 5.82 -7.85
N LYS A 187 -2.37 4.51 -7.89
CA LYS A 187 -1.21 3.97 -8.58
C LYS A 187 -1.26 4.21 -10.07
N THR A 188 -2.39 3.98 -10.73
CA THR A 188 -2.53 4.32 -12.15
C THR A 188 -2.21 5.79 -12.42
N ALA A 189 -2.74 6.71 -11.61
CA ALA A 189 -2.45 8.13 -11.78
C ALA A 189 -0.96 8.47 -11.56
N VAL A 190 -0.30 7.89 -10.56
CA VAL A 190 1.14 8.11 -10.32
C VAL A 190 1.98 7.51 -11.46
N ASP A 191 1.67 6.29 -11.87
CA ASP A 191 2.42 5.58 -12.91
C ASP A 191 2.29 6.29 -14.27
N ASP A 192 1.10 6.79 -14.62
CA ASP A 192 0.87 7.58 -15.83
C ASP A 192 1.72 8.86 -15.84
N GLN A 193 1.82 9.56 -14.70
CA GLN A 193 2.64 10.77 -14.59
C GLN A 193 4.14 10.47 -14.64
N LYS A 194 4.60 9.43 -13.94
CA LYS A 194 6.00 8.98 -13.98
C LYS A 194 6.45 8.58 -15.39
N ASN A 195 5.53 8.04 -16.20
CA ASN A 195 5.80 7.66 -17.59
C ASN A 195 5.75 8.86 -18.58
N THR A 196 5.17 10.00 -18.18
CA THR A 196 4.96 11.15 -19.09
C THR A 196 6.21 12.04 -19.21
N THR A 197 6.91 12.27 -18.10
CA THR A 197 8.12 13.11 -18.08
C THR A 197 9.26 12.32 -17.47
N HIS A 198 10.39 12.21 -18.16
CA HIS A 198 11.64 11.69 -17.58
C HIS A 198 12.18 12.55 -16.42
N GLU A 199 11.54 13.68 -16.11
CA GLU A 199 11.87 14.59 -15.01
C GLU A 199 10.71 14.67 -14.00
N TRP A 200 10.75 13.88 -12.93
CA TRP A 200 9.69 13.81 -11.91
C TRP A 200 9.57 15.09 -11.06
N THR A 201 10.54 15.99 -11.17
CA THR A 201 10.60 17.29 -10.53
C THR A 201 10.01 18.40 -11.39
N HIS A 202 9.59 18.08 -12.63
CA HIS A 202 8.85 19.02 -13.45
C HIS A 202 7.57 19.43 -12.73
N PHE A 203 7.30 20.74 -12.67
CA PHE A 203 6.23 21.32 -11.86
C PHE A 203 4.86 20.66 -12.12
N GLU A 204 4.56 20.32 -13.37
CA GLU A 204 3.31 19.69 -13.77
C GLU A 204 3.19 18.25 -13.23
N THR A 205 4.25 17.46 -13.34
CA THR A 205 4.32 16.08 -12.84
C THR A 205 4.21 16.06 -11.32
N HIS A 206 4.97 16.93 -10.64
CA HIS A 206 4.85 17.14 -9.19
C HIS A 206 3.42 17.49 -8.79
N PHE A 207 2.81 18.46 -9.48
CA PHE A 207 1.44 18.89 -9.22
C PHE A 207 0.45 17.73 -9.32
N HIS A 208 0.50 16.94 -10.40
CA HIS A 208 -0.41 15.82 -10.61
C HIS A 208 -0.19 14.67 -9.62
N MET A 209 1.06 14.32 -9.31
CA MET A 209 1.36 13.30 -8.30
C MET A 209 0.86 13.72 -6.91
N CYS A 210 1.00 15.01 -6.57
CA CYS A 210 0.47 15.57 -5.34
C CYS A 210 -1.06 15.58 -5.27
N CYS A 211 -1.73 15.86 -6.40
CA CYS A 211 -3.19 15.70 -6.52
C CYS A 211 -3.62 14.24 -6.30
N ALA A 212 -2.96 13.28 -6.95
CA ALA A 212 -3.24 11.86 -6.80
C ALA A 212 -3.05 11.39 -5.34
N ARG A 213 -1.97 11.84 -4.68
CA ARG A 213 -1.71 11.57 -3.26
C ARG A 213 -2.84 12.07 -2.36
N ALA A 214 -3.28 13.30 -2.56
CA ALA A 214 -4.39 13.87 -1.78
C ALA A 214 -5.72 13.14 -2.04
N GLN A 215 -5.99 12.76 -3.30
CA GLN A 215 -7.19 12.00 -3.68
C GLN A 215 -7.21 10.62 -3.03
N PHE A 216 -6.07 9.91 -3.03
CA PHE A 216 -5.93 8.63 -2.36
C PHE A 216 -6.28 8.73 -0.88
N ARG A 217 -5.65 9.68 -0.18
CA ARG A 217 -5.89 9.91 1.26
C ARG A 217 -7.33 10.25 1.56
N ARG A 218 -8.00 11.00 0.69
CA ARG A 218 -9.43 11.32 0.81
C ARG A 218 -10.29 10.08 0.63
N CYS A 219 -9.99 9.29 -0.39
CA CYS A 219 -10.72 8.06 -0.72
C CYS A 219 -10.64 7.05 0.43
N THR A 220 -9.44 6.82 0.97
CA THR A 220 -9.25 5.93 2.13
C THR A 220 -9.91 6.49 3.39
N LEU A 221 -9.86 7.80 3.61
CA LEU A 221 -10.52 8.42 4.76
C LEU A 221 -12.03 8.19 4.71
N ASP A 222 -12.68 8.44 3.58
CA ASP A 222 -14.11 8.22 3.47
C ASP A 222 -14.44 6.72 3.63
N ALA A 223 -13.66 5.82 2.99
CA ALA A 223 -13.84 4.37 3.11
C ALA A 223 -13.77 3.88 4.56
N LEU A 224 -12.77 4.34 5.33
CA LEU A 224 -12.53 3.88 6.71
C LEU A 224 -13.59 4.40 7.69
N PHE A 225 -14.00 5.65 7.54
CA PHE A 225 -14.90 6.28 8.51
C PHE A 225 -16.40 6.13 8.17
N ASP A 226 -16.74 5.59 6.99
CA ASP A 226 -18.13 5.30 6.60
C ASP A 226 -18.62 3.92 7.08
N MET A 227 -17.74 3.12 7.71
CA MET A 227 -18.01 1.77 8.24
C MET A 227 -17.73 1.63 9.76
N PRO A 228 -18.33 2.47 10.64
CA PRO A 228 -18.02 2.52 12.08
C PRO A 228 -18.25 1.21 12.84
N GLU A 229 -19.12 0.34 12.33
CA GLU A 229 -19.44 -0.95 12.96
C GLU A 229 -18.31 -1.98 12.79
N VAL A 230 -17.60 -1.90 11.67
CA VAL A 230 -16.53 -2.84 11.31
C VAL A 230 -15.15 -2.23 11.59
N CYS A 231 -15.00 -0.92 11.40
CA CYS A 231 -13.80 -0.18 11.73
C CYS A 231 -14.09 0.92 12.76
N PRO A 232 -13.89 0.65 14.07
CA PRO A 232 -14.00 1.65 15.11
C PRO A 232 -13.07 2.84 14.89
N TYR A 233 -13.41 4.00 15.46
CA TYR A 233 -12.69 5.26 15.26
C TYR A 233 -11.16 5.14 15.42
N GLU A 234 -10.68 4.57 16.53
CA GLU A 234 -9.23 4.42 16.80
C GLU A 234 -8.53 3.53 15.77
N GLN A 235 -9.23 2.51 15.28
CA GLN A 235 -8.75 1.62 14.23
C GLN A 235 -8.71 2.35 12.88
N ALA A 236 -9.75 3.11 12.56
CA ALA A 236 -9.83 3.92 11.34
C ALA A 236 -8.74 4.99 11.31
N VAL A 237 -8.45 5.65 12.43
CA VAL A 237 -7.33 6.62 12.54
C VAL A 237 -5.99 5.94 12.28
N THR A 238 -5.76 4.76 12.86
CA THR A 238 -4.49 4.04 12.67
C THR A 238 -4.33 3.59 11.21
N LEU A 239 -5.39 3.05 10.60
CA LEU A 239 -5.36 2.63 9.20
C LEU A 239 -5.31 3.81 8.23
N GLN A 240 -5.87 4.98 8.61
CA GLN A 240 -5.68 6.21 7.86
C GLN A 240 -4.21 6.68 7.93
N LYS A 241 -3.54 6.58 9.09
CA LYS A 241 -2.10 6.87 9.21
C LYS A 241 -1.28 5.97 8.29
N PHE A 242 -1.64 4.68 8.17
CA PHE A 242 -1.03 3.79 7.19
C PHE A 242 -1.17 4.33 5.77
N SER A 243 -2.38 4.76 5.37
CA SER A 243 -2.62 5.31 4.02
C SER A 243 -1.76 6.54 3.72
N VAL A 244 -1.56 7.40 4.72
CA VAL A 244 -0.73 8.60 4.60
C VAL A 244 0.71 8.19 4.35
N ILE A 245 1.28 7.33 5.20
CA ILE A 245 2.68 6.89 5.12
C ILE A 245 2.98 6.21 3.77
N VAL A 246 2.14 5.26 3.34
CA VAL A 246 2.39 4.56 2.06
C VAL A 246 2.27 5.49 0.85
N SER A 247 1.35 6.46 0.89
CA SER A 247 1.21 7.46 -0.17
C SER A 247 2.37 8.46 -0.22
N GLU A 248 3.02 8.74 0.91
CA GLU A 248 4.26 9.53 0.98
C GLU A 248 5.44 8.71 0.49
N GLY A 249 5.44 7.40 0.73
CA GLY A 249 6.42 6.49 0.16
C GLY A 249 6.40 6.47 -1.36
N ASP A 250 5.20 6.37 -1.96
CA ASP A 250 5.03 6.36 -3.42
C ASP A 250 5.29 7.73 -4.07
N VAL A 251 4.96 8.83 -3.36
CA VAL A 251 5.14 10.22 -3.82
C VAL A 251 5.86 11.02 -2.73
N PHE A 252 7.18 10.82 -2.67
CA PHE A 252 8.07 11.43 -1.67
C PHE A 252 8.50 12.85 -2.07
N GLN A 253 7.53 13.72 -2.28
CA GLN A 253 7.72 15.13 -2.63
C GLN A 253 6.94 16.04 -1.66
N ASP A 254 7.35 17.30 -1.55
CA ASP A 254 6.66 18.29 -0.72
C ASP A 254 5.39 18.77 -1.43
N CYS A 255 4.26 18.13 -1.13
CA CYS A 255 2.95 18.57 -1.62
C CYS A 255 2.22 19.52 -0.66
N ASP A 256 2.80 19.83 0.49
CA ASP A 256 2.13 20.66 1.50
C ASP A 256 2.43 22.14 1.26
N THR A 257 3.58 22.45 0.64
CA THR A 257 3.99 23.81 0.30
C THR A 257 3.60 24.17 -1.14
N ASN A 258 3.06 25.38 -1.35
CA ASN A 258 2.81 25.98 -2.67
C ASN A 258 1.91 25.19 -3.65
N MET A 259 1.14 24.22 -3.17
CA MET A 259 0.22 23.43 -3.99
C MET A 259 -1.15 24.10 -4.17
N MET A 260 -1.58 24.25 -5.43
CA MET A 260 -2.90 24.80 -5.80
C MET A 260 -3.95 23.67 -5.98
N TYR A 261 -4.29 22.98 -4.90
CA TYR A 261 -5.18 21.81 -4.93
C TYR A 261 -6.55 22.04 -5.61
N VAL A 262 -7.07 23.26 -5.57
CA VAL A 262 -8.32 23.63 -6.27
C VAL A 262 -8.27 23.39 -7.78
N ASN A 263 -7.07 23.34 -8.37
CA ASN A 263 -6.86 23.11 -9.80
C ASN A 263 -6.61 21.63 -10.13
N CYS A 264 -6.68 20.72 -9.16
CA CYS A 264 -6.51 19.30 -9.43
C CYS A 264 -7.63 18.78 -10.36
N PRO A 265 -7.38 17.71 -11.13
CA PRO A 265 -8.43 17.07 -11.92
C PRO A 265 -9.61 16.65 -11.03
N GLY A 266 -10.81 17.14 -11.36
CA GLY A 266 -12.01 16.90 -10.54
C GLY A 266 -12.22 17.85 -9.35
N GLY A 267 -11.36 18.87 -9.20
CA GLY A 267 -11.41 19.85 -8.12
C GLY A 267 -10.53 19.50 -6.92
N ASP A 268 -10.67 20.24 -5.82
CA ASP A 268 -9.85 20.06 -4.61
C ASP A 268 -10.04 18.66 -4.00
N PRO A 269 -9.03 17.77 -4.06
CA PRO A 269 -9.17 16.39 -3.61
C PRO A 269 -8.98 16.26 -2.10
N ARG A 270 -8.63 17.34 -1.39
CA ARG A 270 -8.38 17.29 0.05
C ARG A 270 -9.67 17.04 0.83
N PRO A 271 -9.58 16.48 2.04
CA PRO A 271 -10.75 16.31 2.87
C PRO A 271 -11.48 17.63 3.16
N THR A 272 -12.78 17.66 2.87
CA THR A 272 -13.66 18.75 3.32
C THR A 272 -13.63 18.87 4.84
N GLY A 273 -13.92 20.06 5.38
CA GLY A 273 -13.92 20.28 6.84
C GLY A 273 -14.80 19.28 7.61
N LYS A 274 -15.89 18.79 7.02
CA LYS A 274 -16.74 17.74 7.60
C LYS A 274 -16.03 16.39 7.71
N SER A 275 -15.26 16.00 6.71
CA SER A 275 -14.49 14.75 6.76
C SER A 275 -13.23 14.91 7.61
N LEU A 276 -12.60 16.07 7.61
CA LEU A 276 -11.47 16.33 8.52
C LEU A 276 -11.92 16.29 9.98
N ALA A 277 -13.14 16.74 10.28
CA ALA A 277 -13.74 16.59 11.61
C ALA A 277 -13.89 15.12 12.03
N LYS A 278 -13.97 14.16 11.09
CA LYS A 278 -13.95 12.73 11.40
C LYS A 278 -12.59 12.27 11.94
N LEU A 279 -11.49 12.99 11.68
CA LEU A 279 -10.16 12.69 12.24
C LEU A 279 -9.90 13.37 13.59
N MET A 280 -10.63 14.46 13.89
CA MET A 280 -10.39 15.30 15.07
C MET A 280 -11.38 15.04 16.21
N ASN A 281 -12.52 14.40 15.96
CA ASN A 281 -13.61 14.28 16.95
C ASN A 281 -13.99 12.82 17.25
N ALA A 282 -13.19 12.15 18.08
CA ALA A 282 -13.52 10.84 18.63
C ALA A 282 -14.87 10.83 19.37
N ASP A 283 -15.15 11.89 20.15
CA ASP A 283 -16.35 11.97 20.99
C ASP A 283 -17.64 12.12 20.17
N THR A 284 -17.60 12.92 19.10
CA THR A 284 -18.78 13.15 18.25
C THR A 284 -19.11 11.91 17.41
N PHE A 285 -18.07 11.20 16.93
CA PHE A 285 -18.22 9.95 16.20
C PHE A 285 -18.85 8.86 17.09
N ASN A 286 -18.33 8.71 18.31
CA ASN A 286 -18.84 7.75 19.29
C ASN A 286 -20.27 8.08 19.76
N GLN A 287 -20.63 9.36 19.91
CA GLN A 287 -21.99 9.77 20.30
C GLN A 287 -23.04 9.53 19.20
N ASN A 288 -22.73 9.86 17.95
CA ASN A 288 -23.63 9.61 16.83
C ASN A 288 -23.87 8.11 16.60
N TYR A 289 -22.82 7.30 16.81
CA TYR A 289 -22.95 5.84 16.76
C TYR A 289 -23.78 5.27 17.92
N ARG A 290 -23.55 5.71 19.17
CA ARG A 290 -24.38 5.30 20.31
C ARG A 290 -25.86 5.63 20.08
N LYS A 291 -26.17 6.78 19.49
CA LYS A 291 -27.55 7.13 19.09
C LYS A 291 -28.11 6.18 18.03
N LYS A 292 -27.36 5.86 16.97
CA LYS A 292 -27.81 4.97 15.89
C LYS A 292 -28.00 3.52 16.35
N SER A 293 -27.07 3.00 17.16
CA SER A 293 -27.16 1.66 17.77
C SER A 293 -28.32 1.56 18.77
N SER A 294 -28.59 2.62 19.54
CA SER A 294 -29.75 2.66 20.44
C SER A 294 -31.08 2.61 19.69
N ALA A 295 -31.21 3.32 18.57
CA ALA A 295 -32.42 3.29 17.76
C ALA A 295 -32.72 1.89 17.19
N ILE A 296 -31.70 1.16 16.74
CA ILE A 296 -31.84 -0.22 16.25
C ILE A 296 -32.28 -1.16 17.37
N ARG A 297 -31.72 -1.04 18.60
CA ARG A 297 -32.16 -1.86 19.75
C ARG A 297 -33.61 -1.61 20.12
N TYR A 298 -34.08 -0.35 20.09
CA TYR A 298 -35.48 -0.03 20.35
C TYR A 298 -36.42 -0.66 19.30
N HIS A 299 -36.06 -0.61 18.01
CA HIS A 299 -36.86 -1.25 16.97
C HIS A 299 -36.93 -2.77 17.11
N VAL A 300 -35.81 -3.44 17.42
CA VAL A 300 -35.79 -4.90 17.64
C VAL A 300 -36.61 -5.28 18.88
N SER A 301 -36.48 -4.55 19.99
CA SER A 301 -37.28 -4.82 21.20
C SER A 301 -38.78 -4.61 20.99
N ILE A 302 -39.19 -3.57 20.25
CA ILE A 302 -40.60 -3.36 19.91
C ILE A 302 -41.12 -4.48 19.02
N PHE A 303 -40.33 -4.90 18.02
CA PHE A 303 -40.72 -5.98 17.12
C PHE A 303 -40.93 -7.31 17.86
N VAL A 304 -40.02 -7.66 18.78
CA VAL A 304 -40.14 -8.85 19.62
C VAL A 304 -41.39 -8.78 20.51
N LEU A 305 -41.65 -7.63 21.13
CA LEU A 305 -42.86 -7.43 21.95
C LEU A 305 -44.14 -7.60 21.15
N VAL A 306 -44.21 -6.99 19.95
CA VAL A 306 -45.36 -7.15 19.06
C VAL A 306 -45.53 -8.61 18.63
N PHE A 307 -44.44 -9.28 18.28
CA PHE A 307 -44.47 -10.68 17.87
C PHE A 307 -44.98 -11.60 18.99
N VAL A 308 -44.52 -11.37 20.23
CA VAL A 308 -44.98 -12.11 21.42
C VAL A 308 -46.47 -11.84 21.68
N ILE A 309 -46.93 -10.59 21.57
CA ILE A 309 -48.35 -10.24 21.78
C ILE A 309 -49.24 -10.92 20.72
N VAL A 310 -48.82 -10.92 19.45
CA VAL A 310 -49.56 -11.55 18.36
C VAL A 310 -49.61 -13.07 18.53
N LEU A 311 -48.49 -13.71 18.89
CA LEU A 311 -48.46 -15.14 19.18
C LEU A 311 -49.33 -15.52 20.38
N CYS A 312 -49.28 -14.75 21.47
CA CYS A 312 -50.13 -14.98 22.64
C CYS A 312 -51.63 -14.74 22.36
N GLY A 313 -51.95 -13.86 21.39
CA GLY A 313 -53.33 -13.64 20.94
C GLY A 313 -53.87 -14.75 20.04
N LEU A 314 -53.02 -15.40 19.24
CA LEU A 314 -53.38 -16.51 18.36
C LEU A 314 -53.49 -17.86 19.09
N LEU A 315 -52.92 -17.97 20.29
CA LEU A 315 -52.94 -19.18 21.13
C LEU A 315 -54.12 -19.23 22.13
N LYS A 316 -55.05 -18.27 22.06
CA LYS A 316 -56.30 -18.25 22.83
C LYS A 316 -57.49 -18.56 21.94
#